data_AF-A0A847R086-F1
#
_entry.id   AF-A0A847R086-F1
#
_cell.length_a   1.000
_cell.length_b   1.000
_cell.length_c   1.000
_cell.angle_alpha   90.00
_cell.angle_beta   90.00
_cell.angle_gamma   90.00
#
_symmetry.space_group_name_H-M   'P 1'
#
loop_
_entity.id
_entity.type
_entity.pdbx_description
1 polymer ?
#
loop_
_entity_poly.entity_id
_entity_poly.type
_entity_poly.pdbx_seq_one_letter_code
_entity_poly.pdbx_strand_id
1 'polypeptide(L)'
;MPPKPKSDKTLEIKEPAPQQKSTGYWLALFLCFAFSVGASSGITYLLLPTKDAAASNDKLTAQDQKIAKLQKTLTEQAAKINAIEAQNETLALYLRHSSATALKNILINQEQNIQAYLQIMKSAMKELSTLSPRITSWNNEYQYQLDLALKGSLEREDLLELLKTGEPNEKAPQ
;
A
#
# COMPACT_ATOMS: atom_id res chain seq x y z
N MET A 1 41.70 16.65 111.67
CA MET A 1 42.68 17.62 111.13
C MET A 1 41.94 18.64 110.25
N PRO A 2 42.22 19.95 110.40
CA PRO A 2 41.71 21.06 109.56
C PRO A 2 42.40 21.05 108.17
N PRO A 3 42.08 21.90 107.15
CA PRO A 3 41.38 23.21 107.11
C PRO A 3 40.19 23.26 106.11
N LYS A 4 39.21 24.18 106.14
CA LYS A 4 39.20 25.67 105.99
C LYS A 4 39.71 26.20 104.62
N PRO A 5 39.13 27.31 104.13
CA PRO A 5 38.64 27.50 102.76
C PRO A 5 39.35 28.65 102.02
N LYS A 6 39.04 28.86 100.73
CA LYS A 6 39.22 30.13 99.99
C LYS A 6 38.11 30.15 98.93
N SER A 7 37.04 30.95 99.00
CA SER A 7 36.89 32.40 99.11
C SER A 7 37.54 33.19 97.96
N ASP A 8 36.64 33.95 97.32
CA ASP A 8 36.80 35.11 96.45
C ASP A 8 37.37 34.88 95.05
N LYS A 9 36.75 35.37 93.98
CA LYS A 9 36.19 36.72 93.85
C LYS A 9 35.25 36.81 92.63
N THR A 10 34.04 37.37 92.86
CA THR A 10 33.38 38.43 92.07
C THR A 10 33.20 38.17 90.56
N LEU A 11 31.97 38.08 90.03
CA LEU A 11 31.15 39.27 89.75
C LEU A 11 29.65 39.05 89.97
N GLU A 12 29.10 40.08 90.59
CA GLU A 12 27.73 40.32 90.98
C GLU A 12 26.82 40.76 89.81
N ILE A 13 25.58 40.22 89.81
CA ILE A 13 24.30 40.96 89.79
C ILE A 13 23.87 41.54 88.41
N LYS A 14 22.69 41.30 87.83
CA LYS A 14 21.32 41.38 88.39
C LYS A 14 20.31 40.71 87.46
N GLU A 15 19.42 39.91 88.02
CA GLU A 15 18.11 39.54 87.47
C GLU A 15 17.16 40.75 87.44
N PRO A 16 16.06 40.71 86.66
CA PRO A 16 14.80 40.37 87.31
C PRO A 16 13.92 39.39 86.51
N ALA A 17 13.34 38.44 87.25
CA ALA A 17 12.19 37.59 86.94
C ALA A 17 10.96 38.41 86.41
N PRO A 18 9.89 37.82 85.79
CA PRO A 18 9.34 36.49 86.09
C PRO A 18 8.76 35.62 84.94
N GLN A 19 8.70 34.31 85.21
CA GLN A 19 7.68 33.31 84.82
C GLN A 19 6.74 33.60 83.62
N GLN A 20 6.83 32.79 82.53
CA GLN A 20 5.70 31.97 82.03
C GLN A 20 6.01 31.20 80.71
N LYS A 21 5.71 29.90 80.76
CA LYS A 21 5.18 29.03 79.68
C LYS A 21 6.14 28.49 78.59
N SER A 22 6.64 27.27 78.83
CA SER A 22 7.26 26.37 77.83
C SER A 22 6.32 25.96 76.68
N THR A 23 5.05 26.38 76.69
CA THR A 23 4.10 26.18 75.59
C THR A 23 4.35 27.08 74.38
N GLY A 24 5.07 28.20 74.52
CA GLY A 24 5.40 29.09 73.40
C GLY A 24 6.35 28.47 72.36
N TYR A 25 7.36 27.71 72.81
CA TYR A 25 8.30 27.01 71.93
C TYR A 25 7.63 25.84 71.20
N TRP A 26 6.77 25.08 71.89
CA TRP A 26 5.98 24.02 71.26
C TRP A 26 5.02 24.56 70.20
N LEU A 27 4.38 25.71 70.47
CA LEU A 27 3.50 26.36 69.50
C LEU A 27 4.29 26.85 68.27
N ALA A 28 5.45 27.46 68.46
CA ALA A 28 6.31 27.90 67.36
C ALA A 28 6.83 26.73 66.50
N LEU A 29 7.18 25.61 67.13
CA LEU A 29 7.66 24.42 66.44
C LEU A 29 6.54 23.72 65.64
N PHE A 30 5.32 23.69 66.18
CA PHE A 30 4.14 23.19 65.48
C PHE A 30 3.77 24.07 64.27
N LEU A 31 3.88 25.40 64.41
CA LEU A 31 3.60 26.35 63.35
C LEU A 31 4.61 26.24 62.20
N CYS A 32 5.90 26.07 62.52
CA CYS A 32 6.96 25.85 61.53
C CYS A 32 6.75 24.53 60.77
N PHE A 33 6.37 23.46 61.47
CA PHE A 33 6.06 22.18 60.85
C PHE A 33 4.82 22.25 59.94
N ALA A 34 3.74 22.89 60.40
CA ALA A 34 2.54 23.09 59.59
C ALA A 34 2.81 23.93 58.33
N PHE A 35 3.65 24.96 58.44
CA PHE A 35 4.03 25.78 57.30
C PHE A 35 4.93 25.03 56.32
N SER A 36 5.85 24.18 56.81
CA SER A 36 6.72 23.34 55.98
C SER A 36 5.93 22.29 55.21
N VAL A 37 5.04 21.55 55.88
CA VAL A 37 4.19 20.54 55.24
C VAL A 37 3.15 21.19 54.32
N GLY A 38 2.60 22.34 54.72
CA GLY A 38 1.68 23.14 53.91
C GLY A 38 2.33 23.71 52.65
N ALA A 39 3.54 24.25 52.75
CA ALA A 39 4.32 24.72 51.60
C ALA A 39 4.67 23.56 50.66
N SER A 40 5.18 22.44 51.20
CA SER A 40 5.53 21.27 50.39
C SER A 40 4.32 20.68 49.67
N SER A 41 3.19 20.53 50.36
CA SER A 41 1.96 19.96 49.79
C SER A 41 1.28 20.94 48.84
N GLY A 42 1.28 22.23 49.16
CA GLY A 42 0.72 23.29 48.32
C GLY A 42 1.49 23.48 47.01
N ILE A 43 2.83 23.44 47.07
CA ILE A 43 3.69 23.48 45.88
C ILE A 43 3.46 22.24 45.02
N THR A 44 3.30 21.06 45.63
CA THR A 44 3.00 19.83 44.90
C THR A 44 1.63 19.88 44.22
N TYR A 45 0.60 20.43 44.86
CA TYR A 45 -0.74 20.57 44.27
C TYR A 45 -0.78 21.65 43.16
N LEU A 46 0.06 22.68 43.27
CA LEU A 46 0.19 23.74 42.27
C LEU A 46 1.03 23.32 41.05
N LEU A 47 1.98 22.39 41.23
CA LEU A 47 2.78 21.79 40.16
C LEU A 47 2.12 20.58 39.50
N LEU A 48 1.09 19.98 40.12
CA LEU A 48 0.36 18.87 39.52
C LEU A 48 -0.48 19.42 38.35
N PRO A 49 -0.12 19.11 37.09
CA PRO A 49 -0.79 19.69 35.95
C PRO A 49 -2.03 18.85 35.65
N THR A 50 -3.07 19.04 36.46
CA THR A 50 -4.37 18.37 36.29
C THR A 50 -4.99 18.66 34.92
N LYS A 51 -4.61 19.78 34.29
CA LYS A 51 -5.06 20.20 32.96
C LYS A 51 -4.26 19.58 31.81
N ASP A 52 -2.95 19.36 31.98
CA ASP A 52 -2.10 18.75 30.92
C ASP A 52 -2.22 17.23 30.88
N ALA A 53 -2.56 16.57 32.00
CA ALA A 53 -2.88 15.15 32.00
C ALA A 53 -4.19 14.85 31.24
N ALA A 54 -5.20 15.69 31.40
CA ALA A 54 -6.46 15.60 30.64
C ALA A 54 -6.24 15.95 29.15
N ALA A 55 -5.53 17.04 28.85
CA ALA A 55 -5.23 17.43 27.46
C ALA A 55 -4.27 16.46 26.74
N SER A 56 -3.36 15.80 27.47
CA SER A 56 -2.50 14.74 26.91
C SER A 56 -3.28 13.46 26.67
N ASN A 57 -4.21 13.08 27.55
CA ASN A 57 -5.11 11.95 27.30
C ASN A 57 -6.05 12.20 26.12
N ASP A 58 -6.56 13.42 25.93
CA ASP A 58 -7.34 13.80 24.75
C ASP A 58 -6.52 13.75 23.45
N LYS A 59 -5.25 14.17 23.50
CA LYS A 59 -4.34 14.05 22.34
C LYS A 59 -3.98 12.60 22.04
N LEU A 60 -3.77 11.78 23.06
CA LEU A 60 -3.43 10.35 22.92
C LEU A 60 -4.62 9.59 22.34
N THR A 61 -5.82 9.79 22.88
CA THR A 61 -7.05 9.20 22.34
C THR A 61 -7.37 9.69 20.93
N ALA A 62 -7.11 10.96 20.60
CA ALA A 62 -7.24 11.46 19.24
C ALA A 62 -6.19 10.85 18.28
N GLN A 63 -4.99 10.54 18.76
CA GLN A 63 -3.96 9.82 17.99
C GLN A 63 -4.36 8.37 17.75
N ASP A 64 -4.85 7.67 18.77
CA ASP A 64 -5.35 6.30 18.67
C ASP A 64 -6.52 6.21 17.70
N GLN A 65 -7.44 7.18 17.71
CA GLN A 65 -8.51 7.27 16.73
C GLN A 65 -7.99 7.48 15.30
N LYS A 66 -6.93 8.27 15.11
CA LYS A 66 -6.30 8.44 13.79
C LYS A 66 -5.62 7.16 13.32
N ILE A 67 -4.90 6.46 14.20
CA ILE A 67 -4.25 5.18 13.92
C ILE A 67 -5.31 4.13 13.55
N ALA A 68 -6.38 4.02 14.35
CA ALA A 68 -7.49 3.11 14.06
C ALA A 68 -8.17 3.42 12.72
N LYS A 69 -8.36 4.71 12.40
CA LYS A 69 -8.89 5.12 11.08
C LYS A 69 -7.95 4.75 9.94
N LEU A 70 -6.64 5.02 10.08
CA LEU A 70 -5.65 4.67 9.06
C LEU A 70 -5.57 3.16 8.84
N GLN A 71 -5.60 2.38 9.92
CA GLN A 71 -5.57 0.92 9.86
C GLN A 71 -6.83 0.38 9.16
N LYS A 72 -8.00 0.96 9.47
CA LYS A 72 -9.24 0.65 8.77
C LYS A 72 -9.16 1.01 7.29
N THR A 73 -8.68 2.19 6.93
CA THR A 73 -8.50 2.60 5.53
C THR A 73 -7.52 1.71 4.78
N LEU A 74 -6.43 1.25 5.42
CA LEU A 74 -5.50 0.28 4.84
C LEU A 74 -6.17 -1.05 4.55
N THR A 75 -6.97 -1.57 5.50
CA THR A 75 -7.70 -2.82 5.27
C THR A 75 -8.74 -2.69 4.15
N GLU A 76 -9.43 -1.56 4.08
CA GLU A 76 -10.38 -1.27 3.00
C GLU A 76 -9.68 -1.11 1.64
N GLN A 77 -8.51 -0.47 1.60
CA GLN A 77 -7.71 -0.34 0.39
C GLN A 77 -7.14 -1.68 -0.06
N ALA A 78 -6.63 -2.50 0.85
CA ALA A 78 -6.15 -3.85 0.54
C ALA A 78 -7.28 -4.72 -0.03
N ALA A 79 -8.49 -4.65 0.56
CA ALA A 79 -9.65 -5.34 0.04
C ALA A 79 -10.03 -4.85 -1.38
N LYS A 80 -9.95 -3.54 -1.64
CA LYS A 80 -10.19 -2.96 -2.98
C LYS A 80 -9.12 -3.39 -3.98
N ILE A 81 -7.85 -3.41 -3.60
CA ILE A 81 -6.74 -3.86 -4.46
C ILE A 81 -6.97 -5.33 -4.86
N ASN A 82 -7.25 -6.20 -3.89
CA ASN A 82 -7.54 -7.61 -4.15
C ASN A 82 -8.77 -7.78 -5.07
N ALA A 83 -9.81 -6.97 -4.88
CA ALA A 83 -10.98 -7.00 -5.74
C ALA A 83 -10.68 -6.53 -7.18
N ILE A 84 -9.84 -5.50 -7.34
CA ILE A 84 -9.38 -5.03 -8.65
C ILE A 84 -8.52 -6.08 -9.33
N GLU A 85 -7.63 -6.75 -8.59
CA GLU A 85 -6.76 -7.81 -9.12
C GLU A 85 -7.59 -8.99 -9.65
N ALA A 86 -8.58 -9.46 -8.88
CA ALA A 86 -9.50 -10.51 -9.33
C ALA A 86 -10.34 -10.09 -10.56
N GLN A 87 -10.76 -8.83 -10.63
CA GLN A 87 -11.45 -8.29 -11.81
C GLN A 87 -10.52 -8.21 -13.02
N ASN A 88 -9.25 -7.88 -12.81
CA ASN A 88 -8.26 -7.78 -13.87
C ASN A 88 -7.92 -9.16 -14.47
N GLU A 89 -7.79 -10.19 -13.64
CA GLU A 89 -7.65 -11.58 -14.12
C GLU A 89 -8.86 -12.00 -14.98
N THR A 90 -10.06 -11.66 -14.53
CA THR A 90 -11.30 -11.95 -15.26
C THR A 90 -11.33 -11.18 -16.59
N LEU A 91 -10.91 -9.91 -16.60
CA LEU A 91 -10.85 -9.09 -17.81
C LEU A 91 -9.79 -9.63 -18.78
N ALA A 92 -8.62 -10.03 -18.28
CA ALA A 92 -7.56 -10.65 -19.05
C ALA A 92 -8.03 -11.98 -19.68
N LEU A 93 -8.81 -12.77 -18.94
CA LEU A 93 -9.45 -13.98 -19.45
C LEU A 93 -10.41 -13.66 -20.61
N TYR A 94 -11.29 -12.67 -20.45
CA TYR A 94 -12.21 -12.23 -21.52
C TYR A 94 -11.49 -11.63 -22.73
N LEU A 95 -10.39 -10.90 -22.52
CA LEU A 95 -9.54 -10.38 -23.58
C LEU A 95 -8.86 -11.52 -24.35
N ARG A 96 -8.38 -12.55 -23.63
CA ARG A 96 -7.76 -13.74 -24.24
C ARG A 96 -8.77 -14.55 -25.05
N HIS A 97 -10.00 -14.67 -24.56
CA HIS A 97 -11.11 -15.34 -25.24
C HIS A 97 -11.97 -14.36 -26.06
N SER A 98 -11.45 -13.17 -26.36
CA SER A 98 -12.17 -12.18 -27.13
C SER A 98 -12.58 -12.77 -28.48
N SER A 99 -13.81 -12.49 -28.89
CA SER A 99 -14.32 -12.83 -30.22
C SER A 99 -13.39 -12.35 -31.34
N ALA A 100 -12.59 -11.31 -31.10
CA ALA A 100 -11.57 -10.83 -32.04
C ALA A 100 -10.45 -11.85 -32.27
N THR A 101 -9.95 -12.51 -31.22
CA THR A 101 -8.93 -13.57 -31.33
C THR A 101 -9.51 -14.80 -32.02
N ALA A 102 -10.73 -15.21 -31.62
CA ALA A 102 -11.41 -16.33 -32.27
C ALA A 102 -11.67 -16.06 -33.76
N LEU A 103 -12.13 -14.85 -34.09
CA LEU A 103 -12.40 -14.43 -35.47
C LEU A 103 -11.11 -14.33 -36.30
N LYS A 104 -10.00 -13.80 -35.74
CA LYS A 104 -8.68 -13.83 -36.39
C LYS A 104 -8.30 -15.25 -36.78
N ASN A 105 -8.39 -16.20 -35.84
CA ASN A 105 -8.04 -17.59 -36.11
C ASN A 105 -8.96 -18.24 -37.15
N ILE A 106 -10.26 -17.90 -37.15
CA ILE A 106 -11.18 -18.35 -38.19
C ILE A 106 -10.77 -17.81 -39.56
N LEU A 107 -10.44 -16.52 -39.65
CA LEU A 107 -10.02 -15.89 -40.92
C LEU A 107 -8.70 -16.47 -41.43
N ILE A 108 -7.72 -16.71 -40.56
CA ILE A 108 -6.46 -17.38 -40.92
C ILE A 108 -6.75 -18.77 -41.49
N ASN A 109 -7.56 -19.58 -40.80
CA ASN A 109 -7.96 -20.91 -41.30
C ASN A 109 -8.70 -20.84 -42.64
N GLN A 110 -9.55 -19.83 -42.84
CA GLN A 110 -10.21 -19.63 -44.13
C GLN A 110 -9.20 -19.30 -45.23
N GLU A 111 -8.21 -18.49 -44.94
CA GLU A 111 -7.17 -18.15 -45.89
C GLU A 111 -6.34 -19.37 -46.29
N GLN A 112 -5.89 -20.16 -45.31
CA GLN A 112 -5.17 -21.41 -45.55
C GLN A 112 -6.00 -22.40 -46.39
N ASN A 113 -7.31 -22.47 -46.15
CA ASN A 113 -8.21 -23.30 -46.94
C ASN A 113 -8.29 -22.81 -48.41
N ILE A 114 -8.41 -21.49 -48.61
CA ILE A 114 -8.39 -20.88 -49.95
C ILE A 114 -7.08 -21.20 -50.67
N GLN A 115 -5.93 -21.10 -49.99
CA GLN A 115 -4.63 -21.45 -50.57
C GLN A 115 -4.59 -22.91 -51.02
N ALA A 116 -5.01 -23.84 -50.16
CA ALA A 116 -5.06 -25.26 -50.49
C ALA A 116 -5.95 -25.54 -51.70
N TYR A 117 -7.14 -24.92 -51.74
CA TYR A 117 -8.05 -25.02 -52.88
C TYR A 117 -7.44 -24.48 -54.17
N LEU A 118 -6.81 -23.29 -54.13
CA LEU A 118 -6.18 -22.68 -55.30
C LEU A 118 -5.01 -23.53 -55.82
N GLN A 119 -4.21 -24.15 -54.94
CA GLN A 119 -3.15 -25.06 -55.34
C GLN A 119 -3.68 -26.31 -56.05
N ILE A 120 -4.75 -26.91 -55.53
CA ILE A 120 -5.40 -28.06 -56.16
C ILE A 120 -5.96 -27.65 -57.53
N MET A 121 -6.65 -26.52 -57.63
CA MET A 121 -7.19 -25.99 -58.88
C MET A 121 -6.08 -25.76 -59.91
N LYS A 122 -4.95 -25.20 -59.48
CA LYS A 122 -3.77 -24.96 -60.32
C LYS A 122 -3.21 -26.27 -60.87
N SER A 123 -3.13 -27.32 -60.05
CA SER A 123 -2.69 -28.66 -60.49
C SER A 123 -3.68 -29.28 -61.48
N ALA A 124 -4.97 -29.27 -61.15
CA ALA A 124 -6.02 -29.85 -61.99
C ALA A 124 -6.08 -29.17 -63.37
N MET A 125 -5.94 -27.84 -63.42
CA MET A 125 -5.95 -27.10 -64.69
C MET A 125 -4.70 -27.37 -65.52
N LYS A 126 -3.55 -27.53 -64.87
CA LYS A 126 -2.31 -27.93 -65.52
C LYS A 126 -2.43 -29.32 -66.13
N GLU A 127 -3.00 -30.29 -65.41
CA GLU A 127 -3.27 -31.63 -65.95
C GLU A 127 -4.24 -31.57 -67.14
N LEU A 128 -5.34 -30.83 -67.01
CA LEU A 128 -6.32 -30.65 -68.08
C LEU A 128 -5.69 -30.01 -69.33
N SER A 129 -4.72 -29.11 -69.15
CA SER A 129 -4.02 -28.43 -70.24
C SER A 129 -3.21 -29.37 -71.13
N THR A 130 -2.84 -30.55 -70.63
CA THR A 130 -2.11 -31.57 -71.38
C THR A 130 -3.00 -32.35 -72.36
N LEU A 131 -4.32 -32.31 -72.15
CA LEU A 131 -5.30 -33.08 -72.94
C LEU A 131 -5.69 -32.41 -74.26
N SER A 132 -5.52 -31.09 -74.39
CA SER A 132 -5.85 -30.38 -75.63
C SER A 132 -5.09 -29.05 -75.77
N PRO A 133 -4.54 -28.73 -76.97
CA PRO A 133 -3.85 -27.46 -77.23
C PRO A 133 -4.70 -26.22 -76.96
N ARG A 134 -6.03 -26.30 -77.15
CA ARG A 134 -6.95 -25.20 -76.87
C ARG A 134 -7.00 -24.87 -75.37
N ILE A 135 -6.91 -25.91 -74.54
CA ILE A 135 -6.95 -25.77 -73.09
C ILE A 135 -5.60 -25.27 -72.56
N THR A 136 -4.50 -25.51 -73.27
CA THR A 136 -3.18 -24.95 -72.92
C THR A 136 -3.17 -23.42 -72.89
N SER A 137 -3.78 -22.78 -73.89
CA SER A 137 -3.94 -21.31 -73.91
C SER A 137 -4.77 -20.81 -72.72
N TRP A 138 -5.88 -21.48 -72.42
CA TRP A 138 -6.72 -21.15 -71.27
C TRP A 138 -5.99 -21.37 -69.95
N ASN A 139 -5.24 -22.46 -69.82
CA ASN A 139 -4.45 -22.75 -68.63
C ASN A 139 -3.43 -21.63 -68.36
N ASN A 140 -2.73 -21.12 -69.36
CA ASN A 140 -1.75 -20.05 -69.14
C ASN A 140 -2.39 -18.79 -68.54
N GLU A 141 -3.57 -18.38 -69.01
CA GLU A 141 -4.30 -17.24 -68.47
C GLU A 141 -4.79 -17.52 -67.04
N TYR A 142 -5.42 -18.67 -66.80
CA TYR A 142 -5.95 -19.02 -65.48
C TYR A 142 -4.86 -19.25 -64.45
N GLN A 143 -3.70 -19.80 -64.82
CA GLN A 143 -2.56 -19.99 -63.92
C GLN A 143 -2.07 -18.64 -63.37
N TYR A 144 -2.01 -17.62 -64.22
CA TYR A 144 -1.66 -16.26 -63.79
C TYR A 144 -2.67 -15.70 -62.79
N GLN A 145 -3.97 -15.84 -63.05
CA GLN A 145 -5.02 -15.37 -62.14
C GLN A 145 -5.02 -16.15 -60.80
N LEU A 146 -4.79 -17.46 -60.85
CA LEU A 146 -4.67 -18.30 -59.65
C LEU A 146 -3.44 -17.91 -58.82
N ASP A 147 -2.33 -17.54 -59.47
CA ASP A 147 -1.13 -17.07 -58.80
C ASP A 147 -1.31 -15.70 -58.14
N LEU A 148 -2.02 -14.78 -58.81
CA LEU A 148 -2.41 -13.51 -58.19
C LEU A 148 -3.31 -13.72 -56.97
N ALA A 149 -4.30 -14.61 -57.09
CA ALA A 149 -5.21 -14.94 -55.99
C ALA A 149 -4.47 -15.59 -54.81
N LEU A 150 -3.54 -16.53 -55.09
CA LEU A 150 -2.74 -17.19 -54.07
C LEU A 150 -1.80 -16.20 -53.37
N LYS A 151 -1.18 -15.29 -54.13
CA LYS A 151 -0.34 -14.24 -53.56
C LYS A 151 -1.15 -13.31 -52.65
N GLY A 152 -2.28 -12.82 -53.12
CA GLY A 152 -3.17 -11.97 -52.32
C GLY A 152 -3.79 -12.70 -51.12
N SER A 153 -3.85 -14.04 -51.18
CA SER A 153 -4.24 -14.89 -50.07
C SER A 153 -3.16 -14.94 -48.98
N LEU A 154 -1.91 -15.20 -49.36
CA LEU A 154 -0.77 -15.18 -48.45
C LEU A 154 -0.55 -13.80 -47.79
N GLU A 155 -0.71 -12.72 -48.56
CA GLU A 155 -0.62 -11.36 -48.02
C GLU A 155 -1.71 -11.09 -46.97
N ARG A 156 -2.93 -11.59 -47.16
CA ARG A 156 -4.01 -11.46 -46.18
C ARG A 156 -3.76 -12.30 -44.92
N GLU A 157 -3.20 -13.50 -45.06
CA GLU A 157 -2.77 -14.31 -43.91
C GLU A 157 -1.70 -13.58 -43.09
N ASP A 158 -0.64 -13.06 -43.73
CA ASP A 158 0.44 -12.32 -43.05
C ASP A 158 -0.10 -11.08 -42.30
N LEU A 159 -1.02 -10.34 -42.92
CA LEU A 159 -1.70 -9.22 -42.27
C LEU A 159 -2.55 -9.66 -41.06
N LEU A 160 -3.21 -10.81 -41.14
CA LEU A 160 -4.00 -11.38 -40.04
C LEU A 160 -3.09 -11.89 -38.92
N GLU A 161 -1.93 -12.46 -39.23
CA GLU A 161 -0.93 -12.88 -38.24
C GLU A 161 -0.33 -11.69 -37.49
N LEU A 162 -0.04 -10.59 -38.21
CA LEU A 162 0.46 -9.35 -37.64
C LEU A 162 -0.57 -8.62 -36.76
N LEU A 163 -1.86 -8.94 -36.93
CA LEU A 163 -2.93 -8.34 -36.14
C LEU A 163 -2.77 -8.73 -34.67
N LYS A 164 -2.47 -7.72 -33.85
CA LYS A 164 -2.45 -7.83 -32.38
C LYS A 164 -3.88 -7.97 -31.87
N THR A 165 -4.33 -9.20 -31.71
CA THR A 165 -5.50 -9.52 -30.89
C THR A 165 -5.05 -9.68 -29.43
N GLY A 166 -5.97 -9.85 -28.47
CA GLY A 166 -5.66 -9.97 -27.04
C GLY A 166 -4.88 -11.23 -26.64
N GLU A 167 -4.13 -11.81 -27.57
CA GLU A 167 -3.20 -12.91 -27.35
C GLU A 167 -2.04 -12.42 -26.45
N PRO A 168 -1.64 -13.21 -25.44
CA PRO A 168 -0.45 -12.89 -24.66
C PRO A 168 0.73 -12.79 -25.63
N ASN A 169 1.44 -11.66 -25.61
CA ASN A 169 2.71 -11.56 -26.32
C ASN A 169 3.70 -12.49 -25.61
N GLU A 170 3.80 -13.74 -26.06
CA GLU A 170 4.77 -14.72 -25.54
C GLU A 170 6.23 -14.23 -25.69
N LYS A 171 6.44 -13.13 -26.45
CA LYS A 171 7.72 -12.44 -26.62
C LYS A 171 7.84 -11.13 -25.82
N ALA A 172 7.08 -10.94 -24.74
CA ALA A 172 7.42 -9.90 -23.78
C ALA A 172 8.65 -10.37 -22.96
N PRO A 173 9.80 -9.68 -23.00
CA PRO A 173 10.89 -10.00 -22.10
C PRO A 173 10.40 -9.78 -20.67
N GLN A 174 10.57 -10.82 -19.85
CA GLN A 174 10.43 -10.73 -18.39
C GLN A 174 11.48 -9.79 -17.81
#